data_AF-A0A0G1SST5-F1
#
_entry.id   AF-A0A0G1SST5-F1
#
_cell.length_a   1.000
_cell.length_b   1.000
_cell.length_c   1.000
_cell.angle_alpha   90.00
_cell.angle_beta   90.00
_cell.angle_gamma   90.00
#
_symmetry.space_group_name_H-M   'P 1'
#
loop_
_entity.id
_entity.type
_entity.pdbx_description
1 polymer ?
#
loop_
_entity_poly.entity_id
_entity_poly.type
_entity_poly.pdbx_seq_one_letter_code
_entity_poly.pdbx_strand_id
1 'polypeptide(L)' 'MVVSGETGRFSFTVKAPTTPGTYREYFQLVIDGVQWLDDVGLYWDITVQ' A
#
# COMPACT_ATOMS: atom_id res chain seq x y z
N MET A 1 3.62 4.24 16.67
CA MET A 1 2.72 3.11 16.97
C MET A 1 1.30 3.64 16.82
N VAL A 2 0.39 2.85 16.26
CA VAL A 2 -1.05 3.16 16.24
C VAL A 2 -1.65 2.37 17.40
N VAL A 3 -2.31 3.02 18.35
CA VAL A 3 -2.94 2.28 19.45
C VAL A 3 -4.34 1.81 19.07
N SER A 4 -4.89 0.87 19.84
CA SER A 4 -6.24 0.35 19.61
C SER A 4 -7.27 1.48 19.60
N GLY A 5 -8.06 1.58 18.54
CA GLY A 5 -9.08 2.62 18.35
C GLY A 5 -8.57 3.90 17.67
N GLU A 6 -7.27 4.04 17.41
CA GLU A 6 -6.71 5.16 16.66
C GLU A 6 -6.66 4.90 15.16
N THR A 7 -6.67 5.99 14.39
CA THR A 7 -6.43 5.96 12.95
C THR A 7 -4.96 6.28 12.67
N GLY A 8 -4.26 5.35 12.01
CA GLY A 8 -2.91 5.57 11.48
C GLY A 8 -2.92 6.04 10.03
N ARG A 9 -2.01 6.95 9.67
CA ARG A 9 -1.75 7.33 8.27
C ARG A 9 -0.36 6.86 7.85
N PHE A 10 -0.31 6.13 6.74
CA PHE A 10 0.92 5.69 6.10
C PHE A 10 1.10 6.45 4.78
N SER A 11 2.31 6.93 4.54
CA SER A 11 2.69 7.61 3.31
C SER A 11 4.02 7.04 2.83
N PHE A 12 4.10 6.72 1.55
CA PHE A 12 5.31 6.21 0.90
C PHE A 12 5.47 6.89 -0.45
N THR A 13 6.71 7.07 -0.88
CA THR A 13 7.05 7.58 -2.20
C THR A 13 7.27 6.41 -3.13
N VAL A 14 6.60 6.41 -4.28
CA VAL A 14 6.80 5.42 -5.35
C VAL A 14 7.52 6.05 -6.53
N LYS A 15 8.34 5.27 -7.23
CA LYS A 15 9.00 5.68 -8.47
C LYS A 15 8.17 5.18 -9.65
N ALA A 16 7.70 6.10 -10.49
CA ALA A 16 7.01 5.75 -11.73
C ALA A 16 7.96 4.98 -12.68
N PRO A 17 7.47 3.93 -13.36
CA PRO A 17 8.18 3.28 -14.47
C PRO A 17 8.48 4.27 -15.61
N THR A 18 9.52 3.98 -16.41
CA THR A 18 9.84 4.80 -17.60
C THR A 18 8.98 4.44 -18.81
N THR A 19 8.30 3.30 -18.77
CA THR A 19 7.39 2.85 -19.83
C THR A 19 5.98 3.37 -19.51
N PRO A 20 5.32 4.06 -20.45
CA PRO A 20 3.92 4.45 -20.27
C PRO A 20 3.01 3.24 -20.11
N GLY A 21 1.97 3.38 -19.29
CA GLY A 21 1.02 2.31 -19.01
C GLY A 21 0.28 2.49 -17.69
N THR A 22 -0.71 1.63 -17.46
CA THR A 22 -1.40 1.50 -16.18
C THR A 22 -0.80 0.36 -15.38
N TYR A 23 -0.34 0.67 -14.18
CA TYR A 23 0.28 -0.27 -13.25
C TYR A 23 -0.62 -0.40 -12.02
N ARG A 24 -0.91 -1.65 -11.63
CA ARG A 24 -1.67 -1.94 -10.41
C ARG A 24 -0.72 -2.37 -9.30
N GLU A 25 -0.62 -1.53 -8.27
CA GLU A 25 0.20 -1.81 -7.09
C GLU A 25 -0.69 -2.28 -5.93
N TYR A 26 -0.39 -3.45 -5.37
CA TYR A 26 -1.15 -4.07 -4.28
C TYR A 26 -0.47 -3.83 -2.94
N PHE A 27 -1.27 -3.63 -1.89
CA PHE A 27 -0.77 -3.41 -0.54
C PHE A 27 -1.51 -4.27 0.47
N GLN A 28 -0.75 -4.81 1.42
CA GLN A 28 -1.27 -5.52 2.57
C GLN A 28 -0.56 -5.01 3.83
N LEU A 29 -1.32 -4.79 4.90
CA LEU A 29 -0.74 -4.36 6.16
C LEU A 29 -0.13 -5.55 6.90
N VAL A 30 0.99 -5.30 7.58
CA VAL A 30 1.67 -6.27 8.44
C VAL A 30 1.91 -5.67 9.82
N ILE A 31 1.62 -6.46 10.84
CA ILE A 31 2.12 -6.20 12.20
C ILE A 31 3.47 -6.91 12.28
N ASP A 32 4.54 -6.12 12.26
CA ASP A 32 5.91 -6.64 12.24
C ASP A 32 6.17 -7.60 13.42
N GLY A 33 6.82 -8.72 13.12
CA GLY A 33 7.07 -9.80 14.07
C GLY A 33 5.82 -10.58 14.55
N VAL A 34 4.61 -10.26 14.05
CA VAL A 34 3.36 -10.92 14.45
C VAL A 34 2.70 -11.63 13.28
N GLN A 35 2.09 -10.88 12.35
CA GLN A 35 1.37 -11.44 11.20
C GLN A 35 0.98 -10.38 10.16
N TRP A 36 0.66 -10.86 8.97
CA TRP A 36 -0.10 -10.08 7.99
C TRP A 36 -1.56 -9.94 8.44
N LEU A 37 -2.14 -8.77 8.20
CA LEU A 37 -3.59 -8.56 8.33
C LEU A 37 -4.32 -9.16 7.14
N ASP A 38 -5.63 -9.38 7.28
CA ASP A 38 -6.47 -9.88 6.19
C ASP A 38 -6.26 -9.08 4.91
N ASP A 39 -6.05 -9.78 3.81
CA ASP A 39 -5.96 -9.15 2.50
C ASP A 39 -7.35 -8.69 2.07
N VAL A 40 -7.54 -7.37 2.06
CA VAL A 40 -8.79 -6.72 1.61
C VAL A 40 -8.78 -6.41 0.11
N GLY A 41 -7.74 -6.81 -0.63
CA GLY A 41 -7.57 -6.49 -2.04
C GLY A 41 -7.27 -5.00 -2.27
N LEU A 42 -6.54 -4.35 -1.36
CA LEU A 42 -6.18 -2.94 -1.49
C LEU A 42 -5.15 -2.77 -2.62
N TYR A 43 -5.49 -1.95 -3.61
CA TYR A 43 -4.57 -1.58 -4.67
C TYR A 43 -4.77 -0.13 -5.13
N TRP A 44 -3.76 0.39 -5.83
CA TRP A 44 -3.85 1.64 -6.58
C TRP A 44 -3.56 1.39 -8.05
N ASP A 45 -4.40 1.94 -8.93
CA ASP A 45 -4.12 2.04 -10.36
C ASP A 45 -3.33 3.33 -10.61
N ILE A 46 -2.08 3.17 -11.06
CA ILE A 46 -1.14 4.26 -11.33
C ILE A 46 -0.98 4.35 -12.85
N THR A 47 -1.40 5.47 -13.45
CA THR A 47 -1.25 5.70 -14.89
C THR A 47 -0.05 6.60 -15.16
N VAL A 48 0.89 6.10 -15.96
CA VAL A 48 2.05 6.83 -16.48
C VAL A 48 1.82 7.14 -17.95
N GLN A 49 1.99 8.41 -18.35
CA GLN A 49 1.80 8.91 -19.71
C GLN A 49 3.13 9.35 -20.32
#